data_AF-A0A0S9DS96-F1
#
_entry.id   AF-A0A0S9DS96-F1
#
_cell.length_a   1.000
_cell.length_b   1.000
_cell.length_c   1.000
_cell.angle_alpha   90.00
_cell.angle_beta   90.00
_cell.angle_gamma   90.00
#
_symmetry.space_group_name_H-M   'P 1'
#
loop_
_entity.id
_entity.type
_entity.pdbx_description
1 polymer ?
#
loop_
_entity_poly.entity_id
_entity_poly.type
_entity_poly.pdbx_seq_one_letter_code
_entity_poly.pdbx_strand_id
1 'polypeptide(L)'
;MEGFMTDAATRIRSARATAGMTQAHLAALSGISQPKLSAYERGVIRPEPATVERILSVAKQRPSEVLEAHADEVIAIGRKYHILQVKVFGSAVHGTDTPRSDVDLLVSFSDEASLLDEAGFEREASELLGYPVDVVSDRAAPNPILDRIMAEAVPL
;
A
#
# COMPACT_ATOMS: atom_id res chain seq x y z
N MET A 1 21.55 -33.64 0.27
CA MET A 1 20.51 -33.05 -0.63
C MET A 1 19.41 -32.43 0.23
N GLU A 2 19.77 -31.48 1.11
CA GLU A 2 18.89 -30.97 2.17
C GLU A 2 18.45 -29.49 1.97
N GLY A 3 18.85 -28.86 0.85
CA GLY A 3 18.72 -27.41 0.65
C GLY A 3 17.35 -26.86 0.23
N PHE A 4 16.38 -27.70 -0.14
CA PHE A 4 15.06 -27.22 -0.62
C PHE A 4 14.00 -27.11 0.48
N MET A 5 14.24 -27.67 1.67
CA MET A 5 13.23 -27.73 2.74
C MET A 5 13.15 -26.45 3.57
N THR A 6 14.21 -25.64 3.56
CA THR A 6 14.32 -24.34 4.26
C THR A 6 13.88 -23.16 3.38
N ASP A 7 13.51 -23.43 2.12
CA ASP A 7 13.46 -22.44 1.05
C ASP A 7 12.17 -21.59 1.07
N ALA A 8 10.99 -22.21 1.03
CA ALA A 8 9.73 -21.47 0.84
C ALA A 8 9.34 -20.59 2.05
N ALA A 9 9.40 -21.12 3.27
CA ALA A 9 9.03 -20.39 4.49
C ALA A 9 9.93 -19.16 4.71
N THR A 10 11.25 -19.36 4.51
CA THR A 10 12.24 -18.28 4.61
C THR A 10 12.05 -17.26 3.49
N ARG A 11 11.88 -17.70 2.23
CA ARG A 11 11.64 -16.81 1.09
C ARG A 11 10.39 -15.96 1.28
N ILE A 12 9.27 -16.55 1.71
CA ILE A 12 8.02 -15.82 1.98
C ILE A 12 8.24 -14.78 3.08
N ARG A 13 8.81 -15.20 4.22
CA ARG A 13 9.06 -14.30 5.35
C ARG A 13 10.00 -13.15 4.97
N SER A 14 11.09 -13.46 4.26
CA SER A 14 12.07 -12.47 3.80
C SER A 14 11.46 -11.51 2.79
N ALA A 15 10.76 -12.00 1.77
CA ALA A 15 10.11 -11.15 0.79
C ALA A 15 9.09 -10.21 1.45
N ARG A 16 8.29 -10.72 2.39
CA ARG A 16 7.36 -9.91 3.18
C ARG A 16 8.07 -8.82 3.96
N ALA A 17 9.12 -9.18 4.70
CA ALA A 17 9.87 -8.23 5.52
C ALA A 17 10.60 -7.18 4.68
N THR A 18 11.18 -7.59 3.55
CA THR A 18 11.80 -6.69 2.57
C THR A 18 10.78 -5.74 1.96
N ALA A 19 9.52 -6.15 1.81
CA ALA A 19 8.42 -5.30 1.37
C ALA A 19 7.75 -4.52 2.52
N GLY A 20 8.25 -4.58 3.75
CA GLY A 20 7.62 -3.89 4.89
C GLY A 20 6.19 -4.36 5.22
N MET A 21 5.72 -5.45 4.62
CA MET A 21 4.32 -5.89 4.73
C MET A 21 4.07 -6.63 6.04
N THR A 22 2.85 -6.46 6.59
CA THR A 22 2.36 -7.32 7.68
C THR A 22 1.95 -8.69 7.13
N GLN A 23 1.84 -9.71 7.99
CA GLN A 23 1.33 -11.02 7.57
C GLN A 23 -0.13 -10.92 7.07
N ALA A 24 -0.94 -10.07 7.68
CA ALA A 24 -2.32 -9.88 7.26
C ALA A 24 -2.41 -9.29 5.86
N HIS A 25 -1.58 -8.28 5.60
CA HIS A 25 -1.53 -7.60 4.32
C HIS A 25 -1.03 -8.52 3.19
N LEU A 26 0.14 -9.15 3.35
CA LEU A 26 0.64 -10.07 2.31
C LEU A 26 -0.34 -11.22 2.03
N ALA A 27 -1.04 -11.71 3.06
CA ALA A 27 -2.05 -12.73 2.90
C ALA A 27 -3.24 -12.25 2.06
N ALA A 28 -3.77 -11.06 2.37
CA ALA A 28 -4.89 -10.45 1.66
C ALA A 28 -4.58 -10.27 0.17
N LEU A 29 -3.46 -9.62 -0.18
CA LEU A 29 -3.06 -9.44 -1.58
C LEU A 29 -2.75 -10.76 -2.28
N SER A 30 -2.20 -11.74 -1.54
CA SER A 30 -1.98 -13.07 -2.09
C SER A 30 -3.27 -13.85 -2.26
N GLY A 31 -4.43 -13.43 -1.74
CA GLY A 31 -5.67 -14.20 -1.78
C GLY A 31 -5.65 -15.42 -0.85
N ILE A 32 -4.98 -15.33 0.29
CA ILE A 32 -4.99 -16.35 1.36
C ILE A 32 -5.33 -15.71 2.70
N SER A 33 -5.69 -16.52 3.69
CA SER A 33 -5.95 -16.00 5.05
C SER A 33 -4.65 -15.74 5.81
N GLN A 34 -4.65 -14.75 6.70
CA GLN A 34 -3.52 -14.44 7.58
C GLN A 34 -3.05 -15.65 8.40
N PRO A 35 -3.93 -16.47 9.02
CA PRO A 35 -3.48 -17.66 9.74
C PRO A 35 -2.77 -18.68 8.85
N LYS A 36 -3.20 -18.80 7.59
CA LYS A 36 -2.58 -19.69 6.60
C LYS A 36 -1.19 -19.20 6.19
N LEU A 37 -1.03 -17.90 5.94
CA LEU A 37 0.30 -17.30 5.71
C LEU A 37 1.22 -17.50 6.92
N SER A 38 0.73 -17.27 8.14
CA SER A 38 1.49 -17.47 9.37
C SER A 38 1.96 -18.93 9.54
N ALA A 39 1.12 -19.91 9.18
CA ALA A 39 1.49 -21.32 9.17
C ALA A 39 2.58 -21.64 8.13
N TYR A 40 2.52 -21.02 6.95
CA TYR A 40 3.56 -21.13 5.93
C TYR A 40 4.89 -20.53 6.38
N GLU A 41 4.89 -19.31 6.92
CA GLU A 41 6.10 -18.63 7.40
C GLU A 41 6.79 -19.37 8.55
N ARG A 42 6.02 -20.07 9.39
CA ARG A 42 6.56 -20.92 10.47
C ARG A 42 7.02 -22.30 9.99
N GLY A 43 6.74 -22.67 8.75
CA GLY A 43 7.01 -24.00 8.21
C GLY A 43 6.10 -25.10 8.74
N VAL A 44 4.99 -24.75 9.41
CA VAL A 44 4.00 -25.70 9.95
C VAL A 44 3.26 -26.39 8.82
N ILE A 45 2.92 -25.64 7.77
CA ILE A 45 2.28 -26.15 6.55
C ILE A 45 3.21 -25.82 5.39
N ARG A 46 3.38 -26.75 4.45
CA ARG A 46 4.08 -26.45 3.19
C ARG A 46 3.10 -25.89 2.16
N PRO A 47 3.36 -24.71 1.59
CA PRO A 47 2.62 -24.22 0.43
C PRO A 47 3.01 -24.98 -0.84
N GLU A 48 2.05 -25.14 -1.74
CA GLU A 48 2.30 -25.58 -3.12
C GLU A 48 3.22 -24.58 -3.86
N PRO A 49 4.05 -25.02 -4.82
CA PRO A 49 4.95 -24.13 -5.57
C PRO A 49 4.24 -22.91 -6.18
N ALA A 50 3.08 -23.11 -6.81
CA ALA A 50 2.27 -22.03 -7.37
C ALA A 50 1.77 -21.03 -6.31
N THR A 51 1.56 -21.49 -5.07
CA THR A 51 1.21 -20.59 -3.95
C THR A 51 2.42 -19.76 -3.51
N VAL A 52 3.61 -20.36 -3.47
CA VAL A 52 4.85 -19.63 -3.17
C VAL A 52 5.09 -18.54 -4.22
N GLU A 53 5.00 -18.88 -5.50
CA GLU A 53 5.23 -17.94 -6.60
C GLU A 53 4.29 -16.74 -6.53
N ARG A 54 2.99 -16.99 -6.32
CA ARG A 54 1.99 -15.93 -6.13
C ARG A 54 2.28 -15.04 -4.93
N ILE A 55 2.66 -15.61 -3.79
CA ILE A 55 3.01 -14.82 -2.59
C ILE A 55 4.24 -13.94 -2.87
N LEU A 56 5.25 -14.49 -3.53
CA LEU A 56 6.48 -13.77 -3.84
C LEU A 56 6.30 -12.71 -4.94
N SER A 57 5.38 -12.90 -5.89
CA SER A 57 5.08 -11.88 -6.90
C SER A 57 4.38 -10.69 -6.27
N VAL A 58 3.43 -10.94 -5.37
CA VAL A 58 2.72 -9.90 -4.62
C VAL A 58 3.69 -9.08 -3.76
N ALA A 59 4.59 -9.74 -3.04
CA ALA A 59 5.60 -9.07 -2.22
C ALA A 59 6.61 -8.23 -3.05
N LYS A 60 6.60 -8.34 -4.38
CA LYS A 60 7.42 -7.53 -5.28
C LYS A 60 6.67 -6.35 -5.90
N GLN A 61 5.34 -6.29 -5.78
CA GLN A 61 4.57 -5.19 -6.33
C GLN A 61 4.96 -3.88 -5.65
N ARG A 62 5.02 -2.82 -6.45
CA ARG A 62 5.30 -1.48 -5.97
C ARG A 62 3.99 -0.76 -5.59
N PRO A 63 4.00 0.11 -4.58
CA PRO A 63 2.82 0.88 -4.20
C PRO A 63 2.17 1.62 -5.37
N SER A 64 2.96 2.20 -6.28
CA SER A 64 2.49 2.88 -7.50
C SER A 64 1.67 1.96 -8.41
N GLU A 65 2.10 0.71 -8.60
CA GLU A 65 1.40 -0.26 -9.45
C GLU A 65 0.06 -0.67 -8.84
N VAL A 66 0.01 -0.79 -7.51
CA VAL A 66 -1.24 -1.11 -6.80
C VAL A 66 -2.18 0.08 -6.78
N LEU A 67 -1.65 1.30 -6.59
CA LEU A 67 -2.41 2.54 -6.67
C LEU A 67 -3.01 2.76 -8.05
N GLU A 68 -2.23 2.57 -9.12
CA GLU A 68 -2.72 2.68 -10.50
C GLU A 68 -3.87 1.69 -10.76
N ALA A 69 -3.76 0.47 -10.24
CA ALA A 69 -4.79 -0.56 -10.38
C ALA A 69 -6.07 -0.28 -9.57
N HIS A 70 -6.01 0.55 -8.53
CA HIS A 70 -7.13 0.84 -7.62
C HIS A 70 -7.49 2.34 -7.55
N ALA A 71 -7.07 3.13 -8.55
CA ALA A 71 -7.22 4.58 -8.52
C ALA A 71 -8.70 5.00 -8.40
N ASP A 72 -9.58 4.33 -9.15
CA ASP A 72 -11.03 4.59 -9.12
C ASP A 72 -11.64 4.28 -7.74
N GLU A 73 -11.23 3.18 -7.09
CA GLU A 73 -11.67 2.86 -5.73
C GLU A 73 -11.14 3.85 -4.70
N VAL A 74 -9.89 4.30 -4.79
CA VAL A 74 -9.32 5.33 -3.92
C VAL A 74 -10.10 6.64 -4.06
N ILE A 75 -10.42 7.05 -5.30
CA ILE A 75 -11.25 8.24 -5.56
C ILE A 75 -12.65 8.07 -4.96
N ALA A 76 -13.24 6.88 -5.08
CA ALA A 76 -14.55 6.59 -4.49
C ALA A 76 -14.54 6.65 -2.95
N ILE A 77 -13.49 6.12 -2.30
CA ILE A 77 -13.26 6.26 -0.86
C ILE A 77 -13.11 7.73 -0.50
N GLY A 78 -12.36 8.51 -1.28
CA GLY A 78 -12.18 9.95 -1.05
C GLY A 78 -13.51 10.70 -0.98
N ARG A 79 -14.44 10.42 -1.91
CA ARG A 79 -15.77 11.04 -1.92
C ARG A 79 -16.59 10.76 -0.66
N LYS A 80 -16.46 9.55 -0.08
CA LYS A 80 -17.11 9.18 1.19
C LYS A 80 -16.60 10.01 2.37
N TYR A 81 -15.36 10.50 2.28
CA TYR A 81 -14.67 11.32 3.28
C TYR A 81 -14.58 12.80 2.88
N HIS A 82 -15.54 13.29 2.10
CA HIS A 82 -15.64 14.71 1.75
C HIS A 82 -14.43 15.27 0.99
N ILE A 83 -13.65 14.41 0.32
CA ILE A 83 -12.53 14.79 -0.55
C ILE A 83 -13.05 15.07 -1.96
N LEU A 84 -12.72 16.25 -2.48
CA LEU A 84 -13.09 16.74 -3.81
C LEU A 84 -12.10 16.28 -4.88
N GLN A 85 -10.82 16.18 -4.52
CA GLN A 85 -9.75 15.78 -5.42
C GLN A 85 -8.68 14.97 -4.69
N VAL A 86 -8.21 13.91 -5.35
CA VAL A 86 -7.05 13.13 -4.91
C VAL A 86 -5.98 13.23 -5.99
N LYS A 87 -4.75 13.51 -5.58
CA LYS A 87 -3.55 13.51 -6.43
C LYS A 87 -2.49 12.66 -5.76
N VAL A 88 -1.61 12.06 -6.55
CA VAL A 88 -0.42 11.36 -6.08
C VAL A 88 0.81 12.22 -6.29
N PHE A 89 1.75 12.18 -5.34
CA PHE A 89 3.04 12.86 -5.43
C PHE A 89 4.19 11.94 -4.98
N GLY A 90 5.39 12.48 -4.81
CA GLY A 90 6.51 11.74 -4.24
C GLY A 90 7.00 10.57 -5.11
N SER A 91 7.40 9.48 -4.43
CA SER A 91 8.16 8.40 -5.08
C SER A 91 7.35 7.60 -6.10
N ALA A 92 6.02 7.57 -5.96
CA ALA A 92 5.10 6.89 -6.86
C ALA A 92 5.03 7.57 -8.25
N VAL A 93 5.03 8.91 -8.29
CA VAL A 93 5.01 9.67 -9.56
C VAL A 93 6.28 9.45 -10.39
N HIS A 94 7.40 9.25 -9.71
CA HIS A 94 8.70 9.06 -10.37
C HIS A 94 9.00 7.59 -10.69
N GLY A 95 8.14 6.65 -10.30
CA GLY A 95 8.37 5.22 -10.45
C GLY A 95 9.61 4.72 -9.70
N THR A 96 10.08 5.49 -8.71
CA THR A 96 11.24 5.18 -7.87
C THR A 96 10.85 4.52 -6.55
N ASP A 97 9.55 4.34 -6.35
CA ASP A 97 9.00 3.65 -5.19
C ASP A 97 9.47 2.20 -5.14
N THR A 98 9.63 1.73 -3.91
CA THR A 98 10.03 0.36 -3.61
C THR A 98 8.87 -0.33 -2.91
N PRO A 99 8.89 -1.66 -2.78
CA PRO A 99 7.88 -2.35 -1.98
C PRO A 99 7.78 -1.87 -0.51
N ARG A 100 8.73 -1.09 0.00
CA ARG A 100 8.71 -0.48 1.35
C ARG A 100 8.16 0.94 1.40
N SER A 101 7.93 1.55 0.24
CA SER A 101 7.46 2.93 0.15
C SER A 101 6.00 3.00 0.61
N ASP A 102 5.66 4.15 1.17
CA ASP A 102 4.31 4.64 1.37
C ASP A 102 3.71 5.17 0.05
N VAL A 103 2.41 5.46 0.09
CA VAL A 103 1.69 6.14 -0.97
C VAL A 103 1.38 7.56 -0.52
N ASP A 104 2.05 8.53 -1.15
CA ASP A 104 1.90 9.95 -0.85
C ASP A 104 0.73 10.56 -1.64
N LEU A 105 -0.33 11.00 -0.95
CA LEU A 105 -1.52 11.58 -1.57
C LEU A 105 -1.75 13.03 -1.14
N LEU A 106 -1.87 13.93 -2.12
CA LEU A 106 -2.31 15.30 -1.91
C LEU A 106 -3.82 15.35 -2.15
N VAL A 107 -4.56 15.79 -1.14
CA VAL A 107 -6.03 15.81 -1.17
C VAL A 107 -6.58 17.23 -0.99
N SER A 108 -7.69 17.49 -1.68
CA SER A 108 -8.48 18.71 -1.53
C SER A 108 -9.78 18.36 -0.83
N PHE A 109 -9.94 18.77 0.42
CA PHE A 109 -11.18 18.56 1.17
C PHE A 109 -12.25 19.60 0.81
N SER A 110 -13.52 19.26 1.02
CA SER A 110 -14.62 20.22 1.06
C SER A 110 -14.70 20.93 2.42
N ASP A 111 -15.47 22.02 2.51
CA ASP A 111 -15.63 22.78 3.76
C ASP A 111 -16.36 22.01 4.86
N GLU A 112 -17.02 20.90 4.51
CA GLU A 112 -17.72 20.02 5.45
C GLU A 112 -16.78 19.00 6.11
N ALA A 113 -15.57 18.82 5.56
CA ALA A 113 -14.63 17.81 6.03
C ALA A 113 -14.02 18.16 7.40
N SER A 114 -13.77 17.11 8.18
CA SER A 114 -13.14 17.16 9.48
C SER A 114 -11.81 16.38 9.50
N LEU A 115 -11.01 16.54 10.56
CA LEU A 115 -9.80 15.73 10.78
C LEU A 115 -10.11 14.22 10.89
N LEU A 116 -11.33 13.85 11.26
CA LEU A 116 -11.75 12.44 11.28
C LEU A 116 -11.98 11.89 9.87
N ASP A 117 -12.33 12.74 8.91
CA ASP A 117 -12.44 12.34 7.50
C ASP A 117 -11.06 12.06 6.91
N GLU A 118 -10.07 12.89 7.23
CA GLU A 118 -8.68 12.68 6.83
C GLU A 118 -8.14 11.35 7.38
N ALA A 119 -8.22 11.14 8.70
CA ALA A 119 -7.79 9.88 9.32
C ALA A 119 -8.61 8.66 8.84
N GLY A 120 -9.89 8.88 8.53
CA GLY A 120 -10.77 7.84 7.97
C GLY A 120 -10.35 7.42 6.57
N PHE A 121 -10.08 8.40 5.70
CA PHE A 121 -9.58 8.20 4.34
C PHE A 121 -8.21 7.51 4.36
N GLU A 122 -7.25 8.03 5.13
CA GLU A 122 -5.91 7.47 5.26
C GLU A 122 -5.97 5.97 5.63
N ARG A 123 -6.79 5.63 6.62
CA ARG A 123 -6.98 4.25 7.07
C ARG A 123 -7.62 3.37 6.00
N GLU A 124 -8.73 3.79 5.40
CA GLU A 124 -9.46 2.96 4.43
C GLU A 124 -8.70 2.82 3.10
N ALA A 125 -8.01 3.86 2.65
CA ALA A 125 -7.10 3.80 1.51
C ALA A 125 -5.90 2.89 1.80
N SER A 126 -5.32 2.97 3.00
CA SER A 126 -4.25 2.06 3.43
C SER A 126 -4.72 0.61 3.51
N GLU A 127 -5.95 0.36 3.94
CA GLU A 127 -6.54 -0.98 3.97
C GLU A 127 -6.77 -1.53 2.56
N LEU A 128 -7.24 -0.70 1.63
CA LEU A 128 -7.47 -1.05 0.23
C LEU A 128 -6.14 -1.35 -0.51
N LEU A 129 -5.20 -0.41 -0.46
CA LEU A 129 -3.93 -0.49 -1.16
C LEU A 129 -2.98 -1.47 -0.47
N GLY A 130 -3.17 -1.64 0.83
CA GLY A 130 -2.33 -2.44 1.71
C GLY A 130 -1.00 -1.77 2.08
N TYR A 131 -0.62 -0.69 1.40
CA TYR A 131 0.54 0.13 1.78
C TYR A 131 0.10 1.25 2.74
N PRO A 132 1.01 1.72 3.62
CA PRO A 132 0.77 2.96 4.34
C PRO A 132 0.49 4.09 3.35
N VAL A 133 -0.53 4.89 3.62
CA VAL A 133 -0.85 6.11 2.88
C VAL A 133 -0.47 7.29 3.74
N ASP A 134 0.31 8.23 3.21
CA ASP A 134 0.53 9.54 3.83
C ASP A 134 -0.37 10.57 3.12
N VAL A 135 -1.17 11.31 3.90
CA VAL A 135 -2.15 12.25 3.37
C VAL A 135 -1.70 13.67 3.69
N VAL A 136 -1.55 14.47 2.63
CA VAL A 136 -1.29 15.90 2.74
C VAL A 136 -2.51 16.67 2.26
N SER A 137 -3.03 17.55 3.11
CA SER A 137 -4.11 18.46 2.74
C SER A 137 -3.57 19.71 2.05
N ASP A 138 -4.19 20.11 0.93
CA ASP A 138 -3.88 21.38 0.25
C ASP A 138 -4.26 22.63 1.08
N ARG A 139 -5.01 22.44 2.17
CA ARG A 139 -5.36 23.47 3.16
C ARG A 139 -4.31 23.65 4.25
N ALA A 140 -3.25 22.84 4.25
CA ALA A 140 -2.17 22.97 5.21
C ALA A 140 -1.51 24.37 5.13
N ALA A 141 -0.87 24.79 6.21
CA ALA A 141 -0.23 26.10 6.26
C ALA A 141 0.80 26.24 5.12
N PRO A 142 0.73 27.32 4.30
CA PRO A 142 1.64 27.51 3.18
C PRO A 142 3.10 27.44 3.60
N ASN A 143 3.87 26.62 2.91
CA ASN A 143 5.30 26.46 3.15
C ASN A 143 5.99 25.90 1.89
N PRO A 144 7.32 26.04 1.77
CA PRO A 144 8.04 25.61 0.56
C PRO A 144 7.92 24.11 0.22
N ILE A 145 7.63 23.26 1.21
CA ILE A 145 7.41 21.83 1.00
C ILE A 145 6.05 21.61 0.34
N LEU A 146 5.00 22.26 0.85
CA LEU A 146 3.65 22.19 0.25
C LEU A 146 3.65 22.73 -1.18
N ASP A 147 4.32 23.85 -1.45
CA ASP A 147 4.43 24.41 -2.80
C ASP A 147 5.07 23.41 -3.79
N ARG A 148 6.10 22.69 -3.34
CA ARG A 148 6.75 21.64 -4.14
C ARG A 148 5.81 20.47 -4.38
N ILE A 149 5.15 19.98 -3.33
CA ILE A 149 4.17 18.87 -3.42
C ILE A 149 3.07 19.23 -4.42
N MET A 150 2.48 20.43 -4.31
CA MET A 150 1.42 20.88 -5.22
C MET A 150 1.89 20.98 -6.68
N ALA A 151 3.17 21.32 -6.92
CA ALA A 151 3.75 21.43 -8.25
C ALA A 151 4.07 20.07 -8.89
N GLU A 152 4.44 19.07 -8.09
CA GLU A 152 4.77 17.72 -8.58
C GLU A 152 3.54 16.79 -8.63
N ALA A 153 2.51 17.06 -7.84
CA ALA A 153 1.34 16.20 -7.70
C ALA A 153 0.53 16.06 -9.00
N VAL A 154 0.23 14.82 -9.38
CA VAL A 154 -0.57 14.48 -10.56
C VAL A 154 -1.93 13.90 -10.13
N PRO A 155 -3.04 14.21 -10.84
CA PRO A 155 -4.32 13.59 -10.58
C PRO A 155 -4.25 12.06 -10.67
N LEU A 156 -4.96 11.37 -9.77
CA LEU A 156 -5.30 9.96 -9.92
C LEU A 156 -6.31 9.76 -11.06
#